data_AF-A0A9P7Q4G6-F1
#
_entry.id   AF-A0A9P7Q4G6-F1
#
_cell.length_a   1.000
_cell.length_b   1.000
_cell.length_c   1.000
_cell.angle_alpha   90.00
_cell.angle_beta   90.00
_cell.angle_gamma   90.00
#
_symmetry.space_group_name_H-M   'P 1'
#
loop_
_entity.id
_entity.type
_entity.pdbx_description
1 polymer ?
#
loop_
_entity_poly.entity_id
_entity_poly.type
_entity_poly.pdbx_seq_one_letter_code
_entity_poly.pdbx_strand_id
1 'polypeptide(L)' 'MHLMYTLDSNGTRLYTLKKIAHGQVTKSAHPARFSPDDKWSRQRVTTKKRFGLLLTQQKAEAV' A
#
# COMPACT_ATOMS: atom_id res chain seq x y z
N MET A 1 16.02 -0.19 -2.17
CA MET A 1 15.51 0.88 -1.28
C MET A 1 15.61 0.42 0.16
N HIS A 2 16.29 1.22 1.00
CA HIS A 2 16.58 0.86 2.39
C HIS A 2 15.63 1.50 3.40
N LEU A 3 14.91 2.55 3.02
CA LEU A 3 13.96 3.21 3.92
C LEU A 3 12.69 2.36 4.08
N MET A 4 12.41 1.97 5.31
CA MET A 4 11.28 1.15 5.70
C MET A 4 10.40 1.91 6.70
N TYR A 5 9.17 1.43 6.95
CA TYR A 5 8.28 1.98 7.98
C TYR A 5 7.35 0.93 8.61
N THR A 6 6.82 1.29 9.78
CA THR A 6 5.63 0.68 10.42
C THR A 6 4.59 1.77 10.68
N LEU A 7 3.34 1.40 10.94
CA LEU A 7 2.28 2.35 11.32
C LEU A 7 2.11 2.33 12.84
N ASP A 8 1.99 3.51 13.44
CA ASP A 8 1.61 3.65 14.85
C ASP A 8 0.08 3.50 15.03
N SER A 9 -0.40 3.63 16.27
CA SER A 9 -1.83 3.58 16.61
C SER A 9 -2.65 4.70 15.96
N ASN A 10 -2.01 5.80 15.57
CA ASN A 10 -2.65 6.97 14.93
C ASN A 10 -2.58 6.90 13.40
N GLY A 11 -1.98 5.85 12.82
CA GLY A 11 -1.76 5.70 11.38
C GLY A 11 -0.58 6.52 10.83
N THR A 12 0.26 7.09 11.69
CA THR A 12 1.47 7.82 11.30
C THR A 12 2.61 6.83 11.03
N ARG A 13 3.47 7.16 10.04
CA ARG A 13 4.60 6.31 9.64
C ARG A 13 5.79 6.52 10.58
N LEU A 14 6.26 5.43 11.20
CA LEU A 14 7.51 5.38 11.95
C LEU A 14 8.61 4.78 11.06
N TYR A 15 9.56 5.62 10.63
CA TYR A 15 10.60 5.22 9.69
C TYR A 15 11.76 4.48 10.36
N THR A 16 12.35 3.54 9.63
CA THR A 16 13.49 2.74 10.09
C THR A 16 14.26 2.15 8.90
N LEU A 17 15.49 1.71 9.14
CA LEU A 17 16.27 0.92 8.17
C LEU A 17 16.22 -0.58 8.46
N LYS A 18 15.67 -0.98 9.63
CA LYS A 18 15.54 -2.38 10.04
C LYS A 18 14.47 -3.07 9.19
N LYS A 19 14.62 -4.38 8.94
CA LYS A 19 13.60 -5.20 8.27
C LYS A 19 12.49 -5.66 9.21
N ILE A 20 12.79 -5.78 10.50
CA ILE A 20 11.84 -6.12 11.56
C ILE A 20 11.98 -5.06 12.65
N ALA A 21 10.86 -4.50 13.09
CA ALA A 21 10.80 -3.53 14.18
C ALA A 21 9.56 -3.82 15.04
N HIS A 22 9.69 -3.76 16.37
CA HIS A 22 8.59 -4.02 17.32
C HIS A 22 7.85 -5.35 17.07
N GLY A 23 8.58 -6.39 16.67
CA GLY A 23 8.00 -7.70 16.34
C GLY A 23 7.23 -7.77 15.01
N GLN A 24 7.18 -6.68 14.24
CA GLN A 24 6.49 -6.61 12.95
C GLN A 24 7.47 -6.47 11.78
N VAL A 25 7.12 -7.07 10.64
CA VAL A 25 7.85 -6.89 9.39
C VAL A 25 7.56 -5.49 8.83
N THR A 26 8.63 -4.74 8.58
CA THR A 26 8.54 -3.36 8.08
C THR A 26 8.23 -3.32 6.58
N LYS A 27 7.55 -2.27 6.13
CA LYS A 27 7.17 -2.05 4.71
C LYS A 27 8.11 -1.04 4.05
N SER A 28 8.34 -1.17 2.73
CA SER A 28 9.11 -0.16 1.97
C SER A 28 8.42 1.20 2.04
N ALA A 29 9.17 2.25 2.38
CA ALA A 29 8.65 3.63 2.39
C ALA A 29 8.39 4.17 0.97
N HIS A 30 9.00 3.55 -0.04
CA HIS A 30 8.89 3.97 -1.43
C HIS A 30 7.75 3.22 -2.13
N PRO A 31 6.96 3.89 -2.99
CA PRO A 31 5.91 3.25 -3.77
C PRO A 31 6.50 2.26 -4.78
N ALA A 32 5.64 1.35 -5.27
CA ALA A 32 5.98 0.52 -6.42
C ALA A 32 6.26 1.42 -7.64
N ARG A 33 7.25 1.03 -8.46
CA ARG A 33 7.62 1.77 -9.67
C ARG A 33 6.45 1.83 -10.64
N PHE A 34 6.18 3.02 -11.18
CA PHE A 34 5.24 3.18 -12.30
C PHE A 34 5.89 2.79 -13.63
N SER A 35 5.14 2.09 -14.47
CA SER A 35 5.49 1.71 -15.83
C SER A 35 4.33 2.08 -16.75
N PRO A 36 4.55 2.89 -17.80
CA PRO A 36 3.52 3.13 -18.82
C PRO A 36 3.10 1.84 -19.55
N ASP A 37 4.01 0.89 -19.69
CA ASP A 37 3.86 -0.39 -20.39
C ASP A 37 3.46 -1.56 -19.47
N ASP A 38 2.84 -1.27 -18.33
CA ASP A 38 2.47 -2.30 -17.34
C ASP A 38 1.46 -3.33 -17.88
N LYS A 39 1.99 -4.47 -18.33
CA LYS A 39 1.26 -5.65 -18.82
C LYS A 39 0.29 -6.25 -17.79
N TRP A 40 0.48 -5.97 -16.50
CA TRP A 40 -0.31 -6.54 -15.39
C TRP A 40 -1.41 -5.61 -14.86
N SER A 41 -1.62 -4.47 -15.53
CA SER A 41 -2.65 -3.48 -15.18
C SER A 41 -4.05 -4.09 -15.11
N ARG A 42 -4.43 -4.91 -16.09
CA ARG A 42 -5.74 -5.60 -16.13
C ARG A 42 -5.96 -6.48 -14.90
N GLN A 43 -4.98 -7.29 -14.53
CA GLN A 43 -5.03 -8.25 -13.42
C GLN A 43 -5.14 -7.52 -12.07
N ARG A 44 -4.45 -6.39 -11.94
CA ARG A 44 -4.55 -5.54 -10.74
C ARG A 44 -5.94 -4.95 -10.57
N VAL A 45 -6.54 -4.44 -11.66
CA VAL A 45 -7.91 -3.89 -11.64
C VAL A 45 -8.95 -4.98 -11.37
N THR A 46 -8.86 -6.15 -12.01
CA THR A 46 -9.82 -7.25 -11.78
C THR A 46 -9.74 -7.78 -10.35
N THR A 47 -8.55 -7.83 -9.76
CA THR A 47 -8.39 -8.23 -8.35
C THR A 47 -9.01 -7.21 -7.42
N LYS A 48 -8.76 -5.90 -7.61
CA LYS A 48 -9.44 -4.86 -6.83
C LYS A 48 -10.97 -4.94 -6.94
N LYS A 49 -11.50 -5.16 -8.16
CA LYS A 49 -12.93 -5.29 -8.41
C LYS A 49 -13.57 -6.45 -7.64
N ARG A 50 -12.91 -7.61 -7.61
CA ARG A 50 -13.38 -8.82 -6.90
C ARG A 50 -13.54 -8.60 -5.39
N PHE A 51 -12.66 -7.80 -4.80
CA PHE A 51 -12.68 -7.50 -3.36
C PHE A 51 -13.42 -6.20 -3.01
N GLY A 52 -14.10 -5.56 -3.96
CA GLY A 52 -14.82 -4.30 -3.69
C GLY A 52 -13.91 -3.12 -3.36
N LEU A 53 -12.63 -3.17 -3.78
CA LEU A 53 -11.61 -2.16 -3.45
C LEU A 53 -11.48 -1.06 -4.50
N LEU A 54 -12.33 -1.03 -5.51
CA LEU A 54 -12.39 0.11 -6.43
C LEU A 54 -13.07 1.29 -5.73
N LEU A 55 -12.57 2.50 -5.95
CA LEU A 55 -13.18 3.73 -5.42
C LEU A 55 -14.66 3.85 -5.80
N THR A 56 -15.02 3.39 -7.00
CA THR A 56 -16.41 3.37 -7.49
C THR A 56 -17.32 2.35 -6.79
N GLN A 57 -16.74 1.40 -6.04
CA GLN A 57 -17.48 0.41 -5.24
C GLN A 57 -17.57 0.82 -3.76
N GLN A 58 -16.73 1.75 -3.31
CA GLN A 58 -16.75 2.24 -1.94
C GLN A 58 -17.87 3.27 -1.78
N LYS A 59 -18.53 3.28 -0.61
CA LYS A 59 -19.49 4.35 -0.28
C LYS A 59 -18.75 5.68 -0.31
N ALA A 60 -19.39 6.72 -0.84
CA ALA A 60 -18.88 8.07 -0.64
C ALA A 60 -18.78 8.28 0.87
N GLU A 61 -17.57 8.62 1.35
CA GLU A 61 -17.41 9.08 2.72
C GLU A 61 -18.33 10.29 2.88
N ALA A 62 -19.20 10.25 3.89
CA ALA A 62 -20.00 11.42 4.24
C ALA A 62 -19.02 12.48 4.73
N VAL A 63 -18.81 13.52 3.91
CA VAL A 63 -18.04 14.72 4.27
C VAL A 63 -18.80 15.50 5.33
#